data_AF-A0A7S1JJ55-F1
#
_entry.id   AF-A0A7S1JJ55-F1
#
_cell.length_a   1.000
_cell.length_b   1.000
_cell.length_c   1.000
_cell.angle_alpha   90.00
_cell.angle_beta   90.00
_cell.angle_gamma   90.00
#
_symmetry.space_group_name_H-M   'P 1'
#
loop_
_entity.id
_entity.type
_entity.pdbx_description
1 polymer ?
#
loop_
_entity_poly.entity_id
_entity_poly.type
_entity_poly.pdbx_seq_one_letter_code
_entity_poly.pdbx_strand_id
1 'polypeptide(L)'
;MALNVQECQKNAVTKMLLLQVAPSGGMEDPLRGGGGGMSGWGGPSTEGVTWKIVIYDRFCQDVLAPLMKVGGLRRHGVTLHLPLHSERSAVPEVPSVYFVEPTPQNIQRIIADCQRNLYERYHLNFSSSIPRPLLETLAQGVLQANSVHQITRVVDRFLSFVSLSPSQFSLNLTNAYRTLHDATIQDHEIEAFIDRVVEGLFSVLATLGVVPVIRCPPNDAAEMVARKLEARLREFLSQRGSSASSIFASSSASLQRPVLI
;
A
#
# COMPACT_ATOMS: atom_id res chain seq x y z
N MET A 1 -18.76 -17.84 3.10
CA MET A 1 -18.01 -16.95 4.00
C MET A 1 -18.32 -15.52 3.59
N ALA A 2 -18.77 -14.66 4.50
CA ALA A 2 -18.96 -13.25 4.19
C ALA A 2 -17.60 -12.58 3.96
N LEU A 3 -17.46 -11.81 2.88
CA LEU A 3 -16.24 -11.06 2.58
C LEU A 3 -16.11 -9.93 3.61
N ASN A 4 -15.15 -10.03 4.53
CA ASN A 4 -14.89 -9.00 5.55
C ASN A 4 -13.78 -8.05 5.05
N VAL A 5 -14.18 -6.96 4.40
CA VAL A 5 -13.23 -6.01 3.79
C VAL A 5 -12.34 -5.35 4.84
N GLN A 6 -12.89 -5.05 6.02
CA GLN A 6 -12.18 -4.37 7.10
C GLN A 6 -11.07 -5.26 7.67
N GLU A 7 -11.34 -6.55 7.87
CA GLU A 7 -10.35 -7.50 8.38
C GLU A 7 -9.24 -7.77 7.36
N CYS A 8 -9.57 -7.96 6.09
CA CYS A 8 -8.58 -8.06 5.00
C CYS A 8 -7.68 -6.81 4.96
N GLN A 9 -8.28 -5.62 5.04
CA GLN A 9 -7.55 -4.35 5.03
C GLN A 9 -6.63 -4.21 6.26
N LYS A 10 -7.14 -4.53 7.46
CA LYS A 10 -6.36 -4.53 8.70
C LYS A 10 -5.18 -5.50 8.64
N ASN A 11 -5.38 -6.68 8.05
CA ASN A 11 -4.32 -7.67 7.87
C ASN A 11 -3.24 -7.16 6.89
N ALA A 12 -3.64 -6.48 5.81
CA ALA A 12 -2.70 -5.86 4.86
C ALA A 12 -1.85 -4.76 5.53
N VAL A 13 -2.47 -3.89 6.34
CA VAL A 13 -1.78 -2.86 7.12
C VAL A 13 -0.84 -3.48 8.15
N THR A 14 -1.28 -4.54 8.84
CA THR A 14 -0.42 -5.23 9.83
C THR A 14 0.81 -5.83 9.16
N LYS A 15 0.64 -6.49 8.00
CA LYS A 15 1.76 -7.00 7.18
C LYS A 15 2.71 -5.89 6.73
N MET A 16 2.19 -4.70 6.42
CA MET A 16 3.02 -3.54 6.10
C MET A 16 3.89 -3.11 7.30
N LEU A 17 3.31 -3.09 8.50
CA LEU A 17 4.02 -2.68 9.72
C LEU A 17 5.03 -3.71 10.22
N LEU A 18 4.86 -4.99 9.91
CA LEU A 18 5.76 -6.05 10.37
C LEU A 18 7.15 -6.00 9.72
N LEU A 19 7.41 -5.06 8.80
CA LEU A 19 8.71 -4.85 8.14
C LEU A 19 9.38 -6.12 7.62
N GLN A 20 8.62 -7.22 7.40
CA GLN A 20 9.16 -8.55 7.22
C GLN A 20 10.27 -8.54 6.17
N VAL A 21 11.50 -8.68 6.68
CA VAL A 21 12.66 -9.08 5.92
C VAL A 21 12.34 -10.52 5.54
N ALA A 22 12.16 -10.79 4.25
CA ALA A 22 12.25 -12.19 3.81
C ALA A 22 13.60 -12.68 4.35
N PRO A 23 13.67 -13.82 5.07
CA PRO A 23 14.93 -14.30 5.58
C PRO A 23 15.87 -14.35 4.38
N SER A 24 16.90 -13.51 4.39
CA SER A 24 18.00 -13.58 3.46
C SER A 24 18.48 -15.01 3.54
N GLY A 25 18.21 -15.80 2.50
CA GLY A 25 18.62 -17.19 2.42
C GLY A 25 20.09 -17.22 2.73
N GLY A 26 20.42 -17.72 3.92
CA GLY A 26 21.79 -18.04 4.28
C GLY A 26 22.22 -19.08 3.27
N MET A 27 23.03 -18.65 2.30
CA MET A 27 23.83 -19.55 1.51
C MET A 27 24.79 -20.20 2.50
N GLU A 28 24.40 -21.34 3.05
CA GLU A 28 25.29 -22.18 3.85
C GLU A 28 26.41 -22.65 2.91
N ASP A 29 27.60 -22.07 3.11
CA ASP A 29 28.83 -22.40 2.40
C ASP A 29 29.28 -23.81 2.84
N PRO A 30 29.24 -24.86 2.00
CA PRO A 30 29.39 -26.25 2.46
C PRO A 30 30.81 -26.70 2.83
N LEU A 31 31.79 -25.80 2.99
CA LEU A 31 33.21 -26.17 3.02
C LEU A 31 34.03 -25.70 4.24
N ARG A 32 33.44 -25.62 5.45
CA ARG A 32 34.24 -25.56 6.69
C ARG A 32 33.83 -26.63 7.69
N GLY A 33 34.44 -27.80 7.53
CA GLY A 33 34.43 -28.85 8.54
C GLY A 33 35.39 -28.58 9.71
N GLY A 34 34.97 -29.01 10.90
CA GLY A 34 35.86 -29.45 11.98
C GLY A 34 36.16 -28.45 13.09
N GLY A 35 35.46 -28.57 14.23
CA GLY A 35 35.86 -27.96 15.50
C GLY A 35 34.72 -27.95 16.52
N GLY A 36 34.70 -28.94 17.42
CA GLY A 36 33.68 -29.08 18.46
C GLY A 36 33.70 -27.96 19.51
N GLY A 37 32.51 -27.60 19.98
CA GLY A 37 32.30 -26.71 21.12
C GLY A 37 30.83 -26.70 21.53
N MET A 38 30.50 -27.39 22.62
CA MET A 38 29.22 -27.23 23.31
C MET A 38 29.06 -25.78 23.78
N SER A 39 28.05 -25.07 23.30
CA SER A 39 27.35 -24.02 24.06
C SER A 39 26.02 -23.65 23.43
N GLY A 40 24.99 -23.49 24.27
CA GLY A 40 23.80 -22.69 23.96
C GLY A 40 22.62 -23.46 23.39
N TRP A 41 21.69 -23.86 24.28
CA TRP A 41 20.27 -23.94 23.92
C TRP A 41 19.83 -22.61 23.30
N GLY A 42 19.73 -22.56 21.97
CA GLY A 42 19.06 -21.47 21.26
C GLY A 42 17.55 -21.62 21.45
N GLY A 43 17.00 -20.95 22.46
CA GLY A 43 15.57 -20.64 22.47
C GLY A 43 15.18 -19.88 21.19
N PRO A 44 13.89 -19.85 20.83
CA PRO A 44 13.44 -19.13 19.63
C PRO A 44 13.92 -17.69 19.75
N SER A 45 14.67 -17.21 18.76
CA SER A 45 15.10 -15.83 18.65
C SER A 45 13.87 -14.96 18.82
N THR A 46 13.75 -14.31 19.98
CA THR A 46 12.87 -13.15 20.12
C THR A 46 13.44 -12.11 19.17
N GLU A 47 12.94 -12.08 17.94
CA GLU A 47 13.12 -10.96 17.02
C GLU A 47 12.69 -9.72 17.81
N GLY A 48 13.69 -8.98 18.31
CA GLY A 48 13.45 -7.81 19.15
C GLY A 48 12.53 -6.86 18.40
N VAL A 49 11.49 -6.38 19.07
CA VAL A 49 10.54 -5.42 18.50
C VAL A 49 11.34 -4.23 17.97
N THR A 50 11.54 -4.18 16.65
CA THR A 50 12.25 -3.08 16.02
C THR A 50 11.34 -1.87 16.06
N TRP A 51 11.74 -0.86 16.83
CA TRP A 51 11.04 0.41 16.90
C TRP A 51 11.03 1.07 15.53
N LYS A 52 9.91 1.66 15.13
CA LYS A 52 9.76 2.32 13.84
C LYS A 52 8.89 3.56 13.91
N ILE A 53 9.09 4.45 12.95
CA ILE A 53 8.28 5.66 12.78
C ILE A 53 7.36 5.44 11.60
N VAL A 54 6.08 5.75 11.74
CA VAL A 54 5.12 5.72 10.62
C VAL A 54 4.87 7.15 10.14
N ILE A 55 4.98 7.35 8.84
CA ILE A 55 4.68 8.61 8.19
C ILE A 55 3.51 8.38 7.24
N TYR A 56 2.47 9.20 7.35
CA TYR A 56 1.31 9.12 6.46
C TYR A 56 0.89 10.48 5.95
N ASP A 57 0.23 10.52 4.80
CA ASP A 57 -0.50 11.72 4.38
C ASP A 57 -1.91 11.75 4.98
N ARG A 58 -2.68 12.80 4.64
CA ARG A 58 -4.03 12.99 5.17
C ARG A 58 -4.98 11.87 4.77
N PHE A 59 -4.93 11.42 3.52
CA PHE A 59 -5.82 10.36 3.03
C PHE A 59 -5.50 9.02 3.69
N CYS A 60 -4.22 8.64 3.73
CA CYS A 60 -3.76 7.42 4.39
C CYS A 60 -4.02 7.43 5.89
N GLN A 61 -4.02 8.60 6.54
CA GLN A 61 -4.47 8.75 7.92
C GLN A 61 -5.94 8.35 8.08
N ASP A 62 -6.81 8.84 7.19
CA ASP A 62 -8.25 8.50 7.18
C ASP A 62 -8.46 7.00 6.92
N VAL A 63 -7.62 6.37 6.09
CA VAL A 63 -7.61 4.92 5.85
C VAL A 63 -7.21 4.13 7.10
N LEU A 64 -6.19 4.59 7.84
CA LEU A 64 -5.68 3.88 9.03
C LEU A 64 -6.56 4.05 10.28
N ALA A 65 -7.17 5.23 10.45
CA ALA A 65 -7.94 5.59 11.64
C ALA A 65 -9.02 4.56 12.05
N PRO A 66 -9.86 4.02 11.14
CA PRO A 66 -10.88 3.03 11.52
C PRO A 66 -10.31 1.62 11.72
N LEU A 67 -9.14 1.31 11.16
CA LEU A 67 -8.54 -0.03 11.22
C LEU A 67 -7.80 -0.28 12.54
N MET A 68 -7.17 0.76 13.08
CA MET A 68 -6.19 0.64 14.15
C MET A 68 -6.12 1.91 14.98
N LYS A 69 -6.41 1.77 16.28
CA LYS A 69 -6.14 2.82 17.26
C LYS A 69 -4.65 2.95 17.54
N VAL A 70 -4.23 4.06 18.14
CA VAL A 70 -2.83 4.32 18.56
C VAL A 70 -2.24 3.18 19.40
N GLY A 71 -3.04 2.57 20.28
CA GLY A 71 -2.61 1.40 21.06
C GLY A 71 -2.27 0.17 20.20
N GLY A 72 -2.90 0.01 19.03
CA GLY A 72 -2.58 -1.02 18.05
C GLY A 72 -1.25 -0.75 17.34
N LEU A 73 -1.01 0.49 16.90
CA LEU A 73 0.27 0.92 16.32
C LEU A 73 1.44 0.60 17.25
N ARG A 74 1.30 0.95 18.54
CA ARG A 74 2.33 0.71 19.56
C ARG A 74 2.64 -0.78 19.74
N ARG A 75 1.63 -1.66 19.68
CA ARG A 75 1.84 -3.12 19.74
C ARG A 75 2.62 -3.67 18.55
N HIS A 76 2.65 -2.96 17.43
CA HIS A 76 3.45 -3.30 16.25
C HIS A 76 4.81 -2.58 16.19
N GLY A 77 5.28 -2.04 17.31
CA GLY A 77 6.59 -1.37 17.41
C GLY A 77 6.62 0.05 16.85
N VAL A 78 5.46 0.67 16.59
CA VAL A 78 5.40 2.07 16.15
C VAL A 78 5.53 2.99 17.35
N THR A 79 6.63 3.72 17.44
CA THR A 79 6.91 4.68 18.53
C THR A 79 6.32 6.04 18.23
N LEU A 80 6.46 6.49 16.97
CA LEU A 80 5.96 7.76 16.49
C LEU A 80 5.15 7.56 15.21
N HIS A 81 4.08 8.35 15.10
CA HIS A 81 3.29 8.50 13.89
C HIS A 81 3.17 9.99 13.57
N LEU A 82 3.54 10.39 12.35
CA LEU A 82 3.68 11.78 11.97
C LEU A 82 3.08 12.03 10.58
N PRO A 83 2.39 13.16 10.36
CA PRO A 83 1.91 13.52 9.04
C PRO A 83 3.06 13.93 8.10
N LEU A 84 2.97 13.59 6.81
CA LEU A 84 4.02 13.82 5.80
C LEU A 84 4.34 15.31 5.56
N HIS A 85 3.37 16.20 5.75
CA HIS A 85 3.55 17.64 5.50
C HIS A 85 3.93 18.45 6.74
N SER A 86 4.06 17.83 7.92
CA SER A 86 4.58 18.56 9.09
C SER A 86 6.09 18.72 9.04
N GLU A 87 6.58 19.66 9.85
CA GLU A 87 7.97 19.70 10.24
C GLU A 87 8.28 18.50 11.15
N ARG A 88 9.41 17.84 10.88
CA ARG A 88 9.84 16.64 11.58
C ARG A 88 11.31 16.77 11.94
N SER A 89 11.65 16.29 13.14
CA SER A 89 13.02 16.17 13.62
C SER A 89 13.67 14.91 13.04
N ALA A 90 14.97 14.99 12.77
CA ALA A 90 15.73 13.82 12.34
C ALA A 90 15.86 12.82 13.49
N VAL A 91 15.62 11.55 13.19
CA VAL A 91 15.83 10.40 14.06
C VAL A 91 16.61 9.34 13.28
N PRO A 92 17.93 9.54 13.07
CA PRO A 92 18.73 8.73 12.13
C PRO A 92 18.92 7.26 12.53
N GLU A 93 18.61 6.90 13.77
CA GLU A 93 18.78 5.54 14.31
C GLU A 93 17.51 4.66 14.19
N VAL A 94 16.41 5.22 13.66
CA VAL A 94 15.12 4.53 13.63
C VAL A 94 14.63 4.35 12.20
N PRO A 95 14.19 3.14 11.80
CA PRO A 95 13.60 2.91 10.49
C PRO A 95 12.22 3.56 10.38
N SER A 96 11.88 3.97 9.16
CA SER A 96 10.64 4.68 8.84
C SER A 96 9.77 3.92 7.84
N VAL A 97 8.47 3.91 8.08
CA VAL A 97 7.43 3.33 7.22
C VAL A 97 6.57 4.45 6.70
N TYR A 98 6.69 4.73 5.40
CA TYR A 98 5.83 5.67 4.71
C TYR A 98 4.60 4.93 4.19
N PHE A 99 3.41 5.44 4.48
CA PHE A 99 2.15 5.02 3.89
C PHE A 99 1.45 6.25 3.30
N VAL A 100 1.59 6.45 2.00
CA VAL A 100 1.20 7.70 1.32
C VAL A 100 0.58 7.44 -0.05
N GLU A 101 -0.18 8.39 -0.57
CA GLU A 101 -0.64 8.40 -1.94
C GLU A 101 0.51 8.70 -2.93
N PRO A 102 0.50 8.11 -4.14
CA PRO A 102 1.52 8.36 -5.16
C PRO A 102 1.29 9.71 -5.86
N THR A 103 1.35 10.80 -5.12
CA THR A 103 1.21 12.17 -5.67
C THR A 103 2.59 12.81 -5.90
N PRO A 104 2.73 13.72 -6.88
CA PRO A 104 3.98 14.46 -7.09
C PRO A 104 4.45 15.20 -5.84
N GLN A 105 3.51 15.79 -5.09
CA GLN A 105 3.78 16.52 -3.85
C GLN A 105 4.36 15.60 -2.77
N ASN A 106 3.78 14.41 -2.59
CA ASN A 106 4.26 13.43 -1.62
C ASN A 106 5.67 12.94 -1.98
N ILE A 107 5.92 12.67 -3.26
CA ILE A 107 7.23 12.21 -3.75
C ILE A 107 8.30 13.27 -3.52
N GLN A 108 8.03 14.53 -3.86
CA GLN A 108 8.95 15.64 -3.60
C GLN A 108 9.27 15.76 -2.10
N ARG A 109 8.27 15.58 -1.24
CA ARG A 109 8.47 15.62 0.21
C ARG A 109 9.34 14.46 0.71
N ILE A 110 9.16 13.26 0.15
CA ILE A 110 10.00 12.09 0.45
C ILE A 110 11.44 12.33 0.00
N ILE A 111 11.66 12.87 -1.20
CA ILE A 111 13.00 13.20 -1.71
C ILE A 111 13.68 14.20 -0.75
N ALA A 112 12.97 15.23 -0.31
CA ALA A 112 13.49 16.21 0.64
C ALA A 112 13.83 15.58 2.02
N ASP A 113 13.05 14.59 2.47
CA ASP A 113 13.37 13.85 3.70
C ASP A 113 14.65 13.02 3.55
N CYS A 114 14.82 12.35 2.39
CA CYS A 114 16.03 11.60 2.06
C CYS A 114 17.26 12.51 2.04
N GLN A 115 17.19 13.67 1.37
CA GLN A 115 18.28 14.66 1.33
C GLN A 115 18.71 15.12 2.72
N ARG A 116 17.76 15.21 3.66
CA ARG A 116 18.00 15.60 5.05
C ARG A 116 18.40 14.44 5.95
N ASN A 117 18.44 13.21 5.43
CA ASN A 117 18.77 11.99 6.19
C ASN A 117 18.00 11.88 7.51
N LEU A 118 16.67 12.07 7.45
CA LEU A 118 15.84 12.09 8.65
C LEU A 118 15.79 10.74 9.38
N TYR A 119 15.92 9.62 8.67
CA TYR A 119 15.76 8.28 9.22
C TYR A 119 16.84 7.31 8.73
N GLU A 120 17.04 6.20 9.45
CA GLU A 120 18.03 5.16 9.07
C GLU A 120 17.68 4.52 7.73
N ARG A 121 16.40 4.13 7.59
CA ARG A 121 15.86 3.40 6.44
C ARG A 121 14.48 3.89 6.08
N TYR A 122 14.16 3.84 4.80
CA TYR A 122 12.88 4.26 4.23
C TYR A 122 12.17 3.06 3.62
N HIS A 123 11.02 2.71 4.19
CA HIS A 123 10.09 1.72 3.65
C HIS A 123 8.90 2.45 3.02
N LEU A 124 8.91 2.57 1.70
CA LEU A 124 7.89 3.30 0.96
C LEU A 124 6.73 2.36 0.60
N ASN A 125 5.55 2.67 1.11
CA ASN A 125 4.32 1.95 0.80
C ASN A 125 3.32 2.94 0.19
N PHE A 126 2.99 2.72 -1.07
CA PHE A 126 2.00 3.55 -1.76
C PHE A 126 0.60 2.99 -1.58
N SER A 127 -0.38 3.86 -1.36
CA SER A 127 -1.79 3.48 -1.23
C SER A 127 -2.32 2.83 -2.51
N SER A 128 -1.83 3.23 -3.68
CA SER A 128 -2.18 2.67 -4.97
C SER A 128 -0.92 2.43 -5.83
N SER A 129 -1.12 2.05 -7.11
CA SER A 129 0.01 1.76 -8.01
C SER A 129 0.72 3.05 -8.40
N ILE A 130 2.02 3.15 -8.11
CA ILE A 130 2.81 4.31 -8.55
C ILE A 130 2.98 4.32 -10.09
N PRO A 131 2.66 5.42 -10.78
CA PRO A 131 2.97 5.58 -12.21
C PRO A 131 4.49 5.58 -12.47
N ARG A 132 4.92 5.01 -13.61
CA ARG A 132 6.35 4.97 -14.00
C ARG A 132 7.05 6.35 -13.97
N PRO A 133 6.47 7.44 -14.50
CA PRO A 133 7.13 8.75 -14.49
C PRO A 133 7.40 9.26 -13.07
N LEU A 134 6.49 8.97 -12.14
CA LEU A 134 6.63 9.34 -10.74
C LEU A 134 7.68 8.49 -10.02
N LEU A 135 7.76 7.21 -10.35
CA LEU A 135 8.81 6.32 -9.86
C LEU A 135 10.20 6.74 -10.35
N GLU A 136 10.32 7.14 -11.62
CA GLU A 136 11.56 7.67 -12.20
C GLU A 136 11.99 8.97 -11.52
N THR A 137 11.04 9.87 -11.27
CA THR A 137 11.28 11.11 -10.52
C THR A 137 11.79 10.82 -9.11
N LEU A 138 11.16 9.88 -8.42
CA LEU A 138 11.60 9.42 -7.09
C LEU A 138 13.02 8.86 -7.15
N ALA A 139 13.30 7.98 -8.12
CA ALA A 139 14.61 7.36 -8.28
C ALA A 139 15.70 8.40 -8.53
N GLN A 140 15.47 9.36 -9.44
CA GLN A 140 16.40 10.44 -9.73
C GLN A 140 16.65 11.33 -8.51
N GLY A 141 15.58 11.73 -7.79
CA GLY A 141 15.70 12.56 -6.60
C GLY A 141 16.48 11.90 -5.47
N VAL A 142 16.27 10.59 -5.26
CA VAL A 142 16.99 9.81 -4.24
C VAL A 142 18.44 9.59 -4.64
N LEU A 143 18.73 9.43 -5.93
CA LEU A 143 20.09 9.31 -6.45
C LEU A 143 20.88 10.60 -6.19
N GLN A 144 20.27 11.75 -6.45
CA GLN A 144 20.84 13.06 -6.14
C GLN A 144 21.01 13.30 -4.64
N ALA A 145 20.13 12.76 -3.81
CA ALA A 145 20.22 12.81 -2.36
C ALA A 145 21.33 11.91 -1.78
N ASN A 146 21.91 11.02 -2.59
CA ASN A 146 22.86 9.98 -2.16
C ASN A 146 22.29 9.04 -1.08
N SER A 147 20.96 8.86 -1.06
CA SER A 147 20.23 8.07 -0.05
C SER A 147 19.69 6.75 -0.59
N VAL A 148 20.18 6.30 -1.75
CA VAL A 148 19.70 5.05 -2.42
C VAL A 148 19.84 3.85 -1.49
N HIS A 149 20.93 3.77 -0.73
CA HIS A 149 21.21 2.70 0.23
C HIS A 149 20.21 2.64 1.40
N GLN A 150 19.53 3.75 1.69
CA GLN A 150 18.57 3.84 2.79
C GLN A 150 17.16 3.39 2.35
N ILE A 151 16.86 3.41 1.05
CA ILE A 151 15.57 2.90 0.54
C ILE A 151 15.62 1.37 0.53
N THR A 152 14.93 0.78 1.49
CA THR A 152 14.91 -0.68 1.63
C THR A 152 13.85 -1.33 0.74
N ARG A 153 12.69 -0.69 0.61
CA ARG A 153 11.57 -1.28 -0.13
C ARG A 153 10.62 -0.23 -0.66
N VAL A 154 10.08 -0.49 -1.86
CA VAL A 154 8.99 0.26 -2.48
C VAL A 154 7.89 -0.74 -2.82
N VAL A 155 6.68 -0.55 -2.28
CA VAL A 155 5.57 -1.50 -2.44
C VAL A 155 4.26 -0.78 -2.70
N ASP A 156 3.53 -1.21 -3.74
CA ASP A 156 2.14 -0.83 -3.97
C ASP A 156 1.22 -1.67 -3.06
N ARG A 157 0.45 -1.04 -2.19
CA ARG A 157 -0.41 -1.75 -1.21
C ARG A 157 -1.87 -1.90 -1.63
N PHE A 158 -2.35 -1.12 -2.59
CA PHE A 158 -3.74 -1.16 -3.05
C PHE A 158 -4.75 -1.01 -1.90
N LEU A 159 -4.53 -0.01 -1.03
CA LEU A 159 -5.35 0.34 0.12
C LEU A 159 -6.02 1.71 -0.06
N SER A 160 -6.34 2.09 -1.30
CA SER A 160 -6.93 3.40 -1.62
C SER A 160 -8.45 3.47 -1.34
N PHE A 161 -8.85 3.10 -0.12
CA PHE A 161 -10.24 3.17 0.35
C PHE A 161 -10.28 3.11 1.89
N VAL A 162 -11.37 3.61 2.49
CA VAL A 162 -11.60 3.61 3.94
C VAL A 162 -12.65 2.55 4.27
N SER A 163 -12.32 1.55 5.09
CA SER A 163 -13.35 0.62 5.61
C SER A 163 -13.93 1.13 6.93
N LEU A 164 -15.24 1.31 6.97
CA LEU A 164 -15.96 1.78 8.15
C LEU A 164 -16.58 0.62 8.94
N SER A 165 -16.90 -0.48 8.25
CA SER A 165 -17.48 -1.69 8.84
C SER A 165 -17.08 -2.92 8.01
N PRO A 166 -17.30 -4.15 8.52
CA PRO A 166 -16.90 -5.38 7.82
C PRO A 166 -17.40 -5.51 6.37
N SER A 167 -18.54 -4.91 6.04
CA SER A 167 -19.17 -4.92 4.72
C SER A 167 -19.34 -3.53 4.10
N GLN A 168 -18.76 -2.48 4.71
CA GLN A 168 -18.91 -1.10 4.23
C GLN A 168 -17.55 -0.44 4.04
N PHE A 169 -17.36 0.14 2.88
CA PHE A 169 -16.21 0.96 2.55
C PHE A 169 -16.65 2.26 1.89
N SER A 170 -15.77 3.25 1.94
CA SER A 170 -15.89 4.53 1.25
C SER A 170 -14.60 4.78 0.48
N LEU A 171 -14.71 5.32 -0.73
CA LEU A 171 -13.53 5.78 -1.48
C LEU A 171 -13.03 7.16 -1.00
N ASN A 172 -13.72 7.77 -0.02
CA ASN A 172 -13.43 9.09 0.52
C ASN A 172 -13.37 10.20 -0.56
N LEU A 173 -14.15 10.03 -1.64
CA LEU A 173 -14.24 10.99 -2.73
C LEU A 173 -15.27 12.07 -2.38
N THR A 174 -14.78 13.30 -2.17
CA THR A 174 -15.65 14.44 -1.86
C THR A 174 -16.37 14.93 -3.13
N ASN A 175 -17.60 15.41 -2.99
CA ASN A 175 -18.38 16.05 -4.06
C ASN A 175 -18.66 15.17 -5.31
N ALA A 176 -18.58 13.85 -5.18
CA ALA A 176 -18.79 12.90 -6.29
C ALA A 176 -20.04 13.19 -7.15
N TYR A 177 -21.19 13.36 -6.49
CA TYR A 177 -22.46 13.63 -7.17
C TYR A 177 -22.43 14.94 -7.96
N ARG A 178 -21.81 15.97 -7.38
CA ARG A 178 -21.67 17.28 -8.02
C ARG A 178 -20.74 17.19 -9.23
N THR A 179 -19.56 16.60 -9.08
CA THR A 179 -18.59 16.48 -10.18
C THR A 179 -19.15 15.74 -11.40
N LEU A 180 -20.04 14.77 -11.19
CA LEU A 180 -20.65 14.00 -12.27
C LEU A 180 -21.85 14.67 -12.95
N HIS A 181 -22.55 15.60 -12.27
CA HIS A 181 -23.80 16.19 -12.75
C HIS A 181 -23.75 17.70 -12.96
N ASP A 182 -22.66 18.37 -12.57
CA ASP A 182 -22.50 19.81 -12.74
C ASP A 182 -22.06 20.10 -14.19
N ALA A 183 -22.93 20.78 -14.95
CA ALA A 183 -22.71 21.10 -16.37
C ALA A 183 -21.55 22.08 -16.61
N THR A 184 -20.95 22.64 -15.55
CA THR A 184 -19.77 23.51 -15.66
C THR A 184 -18.45 22.74 -15.69
N ILE A 185 -18.46 21.49 -15.26
CA ILE A 185 -17.27 20.63 -15.16
C ILE A 185 -16.92 20.12 -16.55
N GLN A 186 -15.62 20.12 -16.86
CA GLN A 186 -15.12 19.67 -18.15
C GLN A 186 -15.01 18.13 -18.20
N ASP A 187 -15.13 17.56 -19.39
CA ASP A 187 -15.05 16.10 -19.60
C ASP A 187 -13.78 15.47 -19.02
N HIS A 188 -12.64 16.16 -19.12
CA HIS A 188 -11.37 15.66 -18.58
C HIS A 188 -11.36 15.55 -17.04
N GLU A 189 -12.08 16.43 -16.34
CA GLU A 189 -12.21 16.37 -14.87
C GLU A 189 -13.12 15.21 -14.47
N ILE A 190 -14.17 14.95 -15.24
CA ILE A 190 -15.05 13.79 -15.07
C ILE A 190 -14.26 12.50 -15.28
N GLU A 191 -13.45 12.42 -16.33
CA GLU A 191 -12.59 11.26 -16.60
C GLU A 191 -11.58 11.02 -15.47
N ALA A 192 -10.92 12.08 -14.99
CA ALA A 192 -9.99 11.99 -13.86
C ALA A 192 -10.69 11.55 -12.56
N PHE A 193 -11.94 12.00 -12.35
CA PHE A 193 -12.75 11.56 -11.23
C PHE A 193 -13.11 10.07 -11.34
N ILE A 194 -13.53 9.63 -12.53
CA ILE A 194 -13.81 8.22 -12.83
C ILE A 194 -12.56 7.35 -12.59
N ASP A 195 -11.38 7.80 -13.00
CA ASP A 195 -10.12 7.06 -12.80
C ASP A 195 -9.80 6.86 -11.31
N ARG A 196 -10.10 7.84 -10.47
CA ARG A 196 -10.01 7.72 -9.00
C ARG A 196 -10.99 6.70 -8.43
N VAL A 197 -12.23 6.67 -8.94
CA VAL A 197 -13.22 5.66 -8.55
C VAL A 197 -12.72 4.26 -8.92
N VAL A 198 -12.24 4.09 -10.15
CA VAL A 198 -11.70 2.82 -10.65
C VAL A 198 -10.51 2.35 -9.81
N GLU A 199 -9.61 3.25 -9.43
CA GLU A 199 -8.46 2.94 -8.57
C GLU A 199 -8.87 2.48 -7.16
N GLY A 200 -9.86 3.15 -6.58
CA GLY A 200 -10.41 2.77 -5.28
C GLY A 200 -11.10 1.40 -5.32
N LEU A 201 -11.94 1.16 -6.33
CA LEU A 201 -12.60 -0.14 -6.53
C LEU A 201 -11.58 -1.25 -6.79
N PHE A 202 -10.59 -1.01 -7.64
CA PHE A 202 -9.50 -1.94 -7.87
C PHE A 202 -8.77 -2.27 -6.56
N SER A 203 -8.53 -1.28 -5.71
CA SER A 203 -7.90 -1.45 -4.40
C SER A 203 -8.71 -2.36 -3.47
N VAL A 204 -10.04 -2.21 -3.45
CA VAL A 204 -10.94 -3.10 -2.70
C VAL A 204 -10.84 -4.54 -3.20
N LEU A 205 -10.90 -4.74 -4.53
CA LEU A 205 -10.83 -6.07 -5.13
C LEU A 205 -9.48 -6.74 -4.89
N ALA A 206 -8.38 -5.98 -5.01
CA ALA A 206 -7.03 -6.45 -4.71
C ALA A 206 -6.86 -6.82 -3.24
N THR A 207 -7.44 -6.03 -2.32
CA THR A 207 -7.40 -6.33 -0.88
C THR A 207 -8.20 -7.57 -0.51
N LEU A 208 -9.33 -7.80 -1.17
CA LEU A 208 -10.15 -9.01 -1.02
C LEU A 208 -9.55 -10.22 -1.74
N GLY A 209 -8.63 -10.00 -2.69
CA GLY A 209 -8.08 -11.04 -3.56
C GLY A 209 -9.13 -11.67 -4.49
N VAL A 210 -10.16 -10.90 -4.86
CA VAL A 210 -11.28 -11.39 -5.67
C VAL A 210 -11.38 -10.77 -7.06
N VAL A 211 -11.70 -11.59 -8.08
CA VAL A 211 -11.97 -11.13 -9.45
C VAL A 211 -13.49 -11.22 -9.72
N PRO A 212 -14.22 -10.10 -9.65
CA PRO A 212 -15.67 -10.13 -9.72
C PRO A 212 -16.18 -10.25 -11.16
N VAL A 213 -17.46 -10.54 -11.33
CA VAL A 213 -18.23 -10.28 -12.56
C VAL A 213 -18.85 -8.89 -12.41
N ILE A 214 -18.52 -7.96 -13.31
CA ILE A 214 -19.00 -6.58 -13.25
C ILE A 214 -20.37 -6.47 -13.92
N ARG A 215 -21.32 -5.81 -13.26
CA ARG A 215 -22.64 -5.45 -13.77
C ARG A 215 -22.86 -3.97 -13.51
N CYS A 216 -23.41 -3.25 -14.47
CA CYS A 216 -23.72 -1.83 -14.33
C CYS A 216 -24.95 -1.47 -15.19
N PRO A 217 -25.69 -0.41 -14.85
CA PRO A 217 -26.70 0.15 -15.75
C PRO A 217 -26.03 0.69 -17.03
N PRO A 218 -26.71 0.60 -18.19
CA PRO A 218 -26.19 1.13 -19.45
C PRO A 218 -26.30 2.66 -19.53
N ASN A 219 -25.43 3.29 -20.34
CA ASN A 219 -25.46 4.73 -20.67
C ASN A 219 -25.28 5.68 -19.48
N ASP A 220 -24.49 5.31 -18.49
CA ASP A 220 -24.20 6.15 -17.31
C ASP A 220 -22.70 6.19 -17.00
N ALA A 221 -22.27 7.10 -16.13
CA ALA A 221 -20.91 7.14 -15.59
C ALA A 221 -20.49 5.78 -14.98
N ALA A 222 -21.46 5.01 -14.49
CA ALA A 222 -21.27 3.64 -14.04
C ALA A 222 -20.73 2.70 -15.15
N GLU A 223 -21.16 2.87 -16.41
CA GLU A 223 -20.64 2.08 -17.53
C GLU A 223 -19.18 2.41 -17.83
N MET A 224 -18.82 3.70 -17.77
CA MET A 224 -17.42 4.13 -17.95
C MET A 224 -16.51 3.56 -16.85
N VAL A 225 -16.96 3.60 -15.59
CA VAL A 225 -16.26 2.98 -14.46
C VAL A 225 -16.11 1.48 -14.68
N ALA A 226 -17.19 0.78 -15.07
CA ALA A 226 -17.18 -0.66 -15.30
C ALA A 226 -16.18 -1.08 -16.39
N ARG A 227 -16.22 -0.40 -17.55
CA ARG A 227 -15.31 -0.68 -18.68
C ARG A 227 -13.84 -0.41 -18.31
N LYS A 228 -13.56 0.72 -17.65
CA LYS A 228 -12.20 1.07 -17.20
C LYS A 228 -11.69 0.10 -16.13
N LEU A 229 -12.55 -0.30 -15.18
CA LEU A 229 -12.22 -1.28 -14.16
C LEU A 229 -11.93 -2.67 -14.75
N GLU A 230 -12.74 -3.12 -15.71
CA GLU A 230 -12.51 -4.38 -16.43
C GLU A 230 -11.17 -4.36 -17.17
N ALA A 231 -10.89 -3.28 -17.91
CA ALA A 231 -9.62 -3.12 -18.62
C ALA A 231 -8.43 -3.19 -17.67
N ARG A 232 -8.51 -2.47 -16.53
CA ARG A 232 -7.44 -2.45 -15.51
C ARG A 232 -7.25 -3.81 -14.85
N LEU A 233 -8.32 -4.54 -14.55
CA LEU A 233 -8.24 -5.91 -14.03
C LEU A 233 -7.58 -6.85 -15.05
N ARG A 234 -7.99 -6.78 -16.31
CA ARG A 234 -7.44 -7.61 -17.38
C ARG A 234 -5.96 -7.35 -17.61
N GLU A 235 -5.56 -6.09 -17.65
CA GLU A 235 -4.15 -5.68 -17.78
C GLU A 235 -3.33 -6.19 -16.59
N PHE A 236 -3.83 -6.01 -15.37
CA PHE A 236 -3.14 -6.46 -14.16
C PHE A 236 -2.93 -7.97 -14.13
N LEU A 237 -3.95 -8.74 -14.54
CA LEU A 237 -3.86 -10.20 -14.65
C LEU A 237 -2.89 -10.65 -15.75
N SER A 238 -2.76 -9.86 -16.82
CA SER A 238 -1.91 -10.18 -17.98
C SER A 238 -0.43 -9.81 -17.77
N GLN A 239 -0.14 -8.67 -17.14
CA GLN A 239 1.24 -8.16 -16.98
C GLN A 239 2.05 -8.83 -15.88
N ARG A 240 1.41 -9.35 -14.82
CA ARG A 240 2.08 -9.81 -13.60
C ARG A 240 1.89 -11.31 -13.35
N GLY A 241 2.12 -12.16 -14.35
CA GLY A 241 1.90 -13.62 -14.28
C GLY A 241 2.40 -14.34 -13.01
N SER A 242 3.41 -13.81 -12.31
CA SER A 242 3.93 -14.35 -11.03
C SER A 242 3.54 -13.57 -9.75
N SER A 243 3.06 -12.32 -9.84
CA SER A 243 2.72 -11.47 -8.67
C SER A 243 1.25 -11.04 -8.61
N ALA A 244 0.55 -10.94 -9.75
CA ALA A 244 -0.91 -10.84 -9.78
C ALA A 244 -1.55 -12.17 -9.36
N SER A 245 -0.87 -13.29 -9.65
CA SER A 245 -1.26 -14.62 -9.20
C SER A 245 -1.21 -14.80 -7.69
N SER A 246 -0.43 -13.99 -6.95
CA SER A 246 -0.42 -14.03 -5.47
C SER A 246 -1.48 -13.11 -4.84
N ILE A 247 -1.82 -11.99 -5.48
CA ILE A 247 -2.86 -11.06 -5.00
C ILE A 247 -4.26 -11.63 -5.27
N PHE A 248 -4.50 -12.20 -6.44
CA PHE A 248 -5.78 -12.82 -6.82
C PHE A 248 -5.76 -14.36 -6.73
N ALA A 249 -4.77 -14.94 -6.04
CA ALA A 249 -4.60 -16.39 -5.88
C ALA A 249 -5.85 -17.07 -5.30
N SER A 250 -6.52 -16.35 -4.39
CA SER A 250 -7.72 -16.83 -3.72
C SER A 250 -8.91 -16.97 -4.67
N SER A 251 -8.93 -16.20 -5.77
CA SER A 251 -10.00 -16.23 -6.77
C SER A 251 -9.87 -17.35 -7.79
N SER A 252 -8.66 -17.76 -8.15
CA SER A 252 -8.47 -18.91 -9.05
C SER A 252 -8.86 -20.23 -8.40
N ALA A 253 -8.88 -20.30 -7.07
CA ALA A 253 -9.27 -21.48 -6.30
C ALA A 253 -10.80 -21.57 -6.01
N SER A 254 -11.56 -20.49 -6.19
CA SER A 254 -12.98 -20.44 -5.85
C SER A 254 -13.89 -20.59 -7.08
N LEU A 255 -14.80 -21.58 -7.08
CA LEU A 255 -15.79 -21.82 -8.15
C LEU A 255 -16.91 -20.75 -8.22
N GLN A 256 -17.02 -19.88 -7.21
CA GLN A 256 -18.02 -18.80 -7.15
C GLN A 256 -17.33 -17.44 -7.28
N ARG A 257 -17.46 -16.79 -8.44
CA ARG A 257 -17.00 -15.40 -8.63
C ARG A 257 -18.04 -14.43 -8.05
N PRO A 258 -17.64 -13.50 -7.16
CA PRO A 258 -18.56 -12.50 -6.65
C PRO A 258 -19.02 -11.56 -7.76
N VAL A 259 -20.21 -10.99 -7.62
CA VAL A 259 -20.73 -9.98 -8.55
C VAL A 259 -20.45 -8.59 -7.95
N LEU A 260 -19.88 -7.70 -8.75
CA LEU A 260 -19.80 -6.27 -8.46
C LEU A 260 -20.91 -5.58 -9.25
N ILE A 261 -21.82 -4.91 -8.55
CA ILE A 261 -22.93 -4.13 -9.10
C ILE A 261 -22.61 -2.65 -8.89
#